data_AF-A0A1Z4C2P2-F1
#
_entry.id   AF-A0A1Z4C2P2-F1
#
_cell.length_a   1.000
_cell.length_b   1.000
_cell.length_c   1.000
_cell.angle_alpha   90.00
_cell.angle_beta   90.00
_cell.angle_gamma   90.00
#
_symmetry.space_group_name_H-M   'P 1'
#
loop_
_entity.id
_entity.type
_entity.pdbx_description
1 polymer ?
#
loop_
_entity_poly.entity_id
_entity_poly.type
_entity_poly.pdbx_seq_one_letter_code
_entity_poly.pdbx_strand_id
1 'polypeptide(L)'
;MSRHFWVLVHRYAGLTIAGFLTVAGLSGSILAFRPELDAWLNPPYSVAVQAQPMLSPLVLRERALRLAPHTRINAVDLQPKPGIAFMPNLTARTDPATQQPYPLKRLHLNPYNGEPIAMPETPAPTGYWPLTRHNILAFIYELHYSLVLGDIGLWLFGITATLWTADCFIGFYLTLPMRRKQPFAATPIATGPTLANFWQRWQIAWKIKWPSSKQRLHFDLHRAGGLWLWPLLLIFAWSGVAFNLNAAVYRPVMQALFEMTDFDNFPAWCTIMRQLKGNGVDGADYPFAS
;
A
#
# COMPACT_ATOMS: atom_id res chain seq x y z
N MET A 1 27.59 22.68 -0.72
CA MET A 1 26.44 22.98 -1.61
C MET A 1 25.62 24.14 -1.05
N SER A 2 25.04 25.00 -1.89
CA SER A 2 24.28 26.18 -1.42
C SER A 2 22.85 25.81 -0.99
N ARG A 3 22.22 26.61 -0.13
CA ARG A 3 20.79 26.41 0.23
C ARG A 3 19.87 26.49 -0.99
N HIS A 4 20.24 27.32 -1.97
CA HIS A 4 19.53 27.44 -3.23
C HIS A 4 19.45 26.11 -3.99
N PHE A 5 20.55 25.34 -4.03
CA PHE A 5 20.54 24.00 -4.62
C PHE A 5 19.50 23.10 -3.97
N TRP A 6 19.48 23.03 -2.63
CA TRP A 6 18.50 22.21 -1.90
C TRP A 6 17.06 22.67 -2.09
N VAL A 7 16.81 23.98 -2.24
CA VAL A 7 15.49 24.50 -2.61
C VAL A 7 15.06 23.99 -3.99
N LEU A 8 15.96 23.97 -4.97
CA LEU A 8 15.65 23.44 -6.30
C LEU A 8 15.37 21.93 -6.25
N VAL A 9 16.20 21.17 -5.53
CA VAL A 9 16.00 19.73 -5.34
C VAL A 9 14.64 19.46 -4.71
N HIS A 10 14.34 20.11 -3.57
CA HIS A 10 13.07 19.95 -2.88
C HIS A 10 11.86 20.32 -3.74
N ARG A 11 11.97 21.43 -4.48
CA ARG A 11 10.89 21.89 -5.36
C ARG A 11 10.56 20.88 -6.44
N TYR A 12 11.55 20.35 -7.15
CA TYR A 12 11.31 19.44 -8.27
C TYR A 12 10.99 18.03 -7.79
N ALA A 13 11.66 17.54 -6.75
CA ALA A 13 11.31 16.26 -6.13
C ALA A 13 9.87 16.30 -5.59
N GLY A 14 9.53 17.32 -4.80
CA GLY A 14 8.20 17.52 -4.25
C GLY A 14 7.10 17.65 -5.32
N LEU A 15 7.39 18.30 -6.45
CA LEU A 15 6.42 18.41 -7.55
C LEU A 15 6.15 17.04 -8.22
N THR A 16 7.19 16.24 -8.46
CA THR A 16 7.05 14.88 -8.99
C THR A 16 6.28 13.98 -8.01
N ILE A 17 6.65 14.02 -6.73
CA ILE A 17 5.97 13.26 -5.67
C ILE A 17 4.51 13.69 -5.55
N ALA A 18 4.20 14.99 -5.62
CA ALA A 18 2.83 15.48 -5.53
C ALA A 18 1.93 14.93 -6.65
N GLY A 19 2.43 14.88 -7.89
CA GLY A 19 1.70 14.26 -9.00
C GLY A 19 1.42 12.77 -8.75
N PHE A 20 2.43 12.06 -8.27
CA PHE A 20 2.31 10.63 -7.95
C PHE A 20 1.32 10.37 -6.80
N LEU A 21 1.45 11.09 -5.68
CA LEU A 21 0.56 10.99 -4.53
C LEU A 21 -0.87 11.42 -4.86
N THR A 22 -1.08 12.29 -5.86
CA THR A 22 -2.42 12.63 -6.33
C THR A 22 -3.09 11.41 -6.98
N VAL A 23 -2.40 10.70 -7.88
CA VAL A 23 -2.94 9.50 -8.52
C VAL A 23 -3.17 8.38 -7.49
N ALA A 24 -2.17 8.11 -6.65
CA ALA A 24 -2.27 7.10 -5.61
C ALA A 24 -3.35 7.44 -4.56
N GLY A 25 -3.43 8.69 -4.11
CA GLY A 25 -4.41 9.15 -3.14
C GLY A 25 -5.84 9.11 -3.68
N LEU A 26 -6.06 9.55 -4.93
CA LEU A 26 -7.40 9.52 -5.55
C LEU A 26 -7.88 8.08 -5.78
N SER A 27 -7.04 7.23 -6.36
CA SER A 27 -7.37 5.82 -6.55
C SER A 27 -7.60 5.09 -5.22
N GLY A 28 -6.76 5.34 -4.21
CA GLY A 28 -6.91 4.75 -2.87
C GLY A 28 -8.17 5.22 -2.15
N SER A 29 -8.54 6.50 -2.30
CA SER A 29 -9.77 7.05 -1.73
C SER A 29 -11.02 6.40 -2.32
N ILE A 30 -10.99 6.06 -3.60
CA ILE A 30 -12.07 5.28 -4.23
C ILE A 30 -12.09 3.84 -3.68
N LEU A 31 -10.93 3.21 -3.56
CA LEU A 31 -10.80 1.83 -3.07
C LEU A 31 -11.17 1.64 -1.60
N ALA A 32 -11.15 2.71 -0.79
CA ALA A 32 -11.64 2.67 0.59
C ALA A 32 -13.12 2.23 0.67
N PHE A 33 -13.89 2.44 -0.41
CA PHE A 33 -15.29 2.04 -0.54
C PHE A 33 -15.46 0.89 -1.53
N ARG A 34 -14.41 0.10 -1.78
CA ARG A 34 -14.44 -0.97 -2.79
C ARG A 34 -15.59 -1.96 -2.55
N PRO A 35 -15.86 -2.47 -1.33
CA PRO A 35 -16.96 -3.40 -1.11
C PRO A 35 -18.32 -2.80 -1.45
N GLU A 36 -18.56 -1.54 -1.08
CA GLU A 36 -19.81 -0.83 -1.34
C GLU A 36 -19.99 -0.54 -2.83
N LEU A 37 -18.92 -0.08 -3.49
CA LEU A 37 -18.91 0.20 -4.92
C LEU A 37 -19.08 -1.09 -5.73
N ASP A 38 -18.46 -2.20 -5.31
CA ASP A 38 -18.61 -3.49 -5.98
C ASP A 38 -20.03 -4.02 -5.83
N ALA A 39 -20.62 -3.94 -4.63
CA ALA A 39 -22.01 -4.32 -4.41
C ALA A 39 -23.00 -3.43 -5.19
N TRP A 40 -22.67 -2.16 -5.42
CA TRP A 40 -23.48 -1.25 -6.21
C TRP A 40 -23.37 -1.52 -7.71
N LEU A 41 -22.16 -1.73 -8.23
CA LEU A 41 -21.89 -1.98 -9.65
C LEU A 41 -22.24 -3.41 -10.08
N ASN A 42 -22.00 -4.36 -9.18
CA ASN A 42 -22.15 -5.80 -9.35
C ASN A 42 -22.98 -6.37 -8.17
N PRO A 43 -24.30 -6.14 -8.13
CA PRO A 43 -25.15 -6.60 -7.04
C PRO A 43 -24.95 -8.10 -6.74
N PRO A 44 -24.79 -8.48 -5.46
CA PRO A 44 -24.54 -9.86 -5.10
C PRO A 44 -25.74 -10.73 -5.48
N TYR A 45 -25.46 -11.97 -5.88
CA TYR A 45 -26.51 -12.90 -6.25
C TYR A 45 -27.40 -13.21 -5.05
N SER A 46 -28.66 -12.84 -5.19
CA SER A 46 -29.67 -13.03 -4.15
C SER A 46 -30.18 -14.46 -4.16
N VAL A 47 -30.34 -15.05 -2.99
CA VAL A 47 -30.96 -16.35 -2.78
C VAL A 47 -32.22 -16.13 -1.94
N ALA A 48 -33.31 -16.82 -2.25
CA ALA A 48 -34.51 -16.75 -1.42
C ALA A 48 -34.18 -17.17 0.01
N VAL A 49 -34.60 -16.37 1.00
CA VAL A 49 -34.44 -16.71 2.41
C VAL A 49 -35.28 -17.94 2.71
N GLN A 50 -34.65 -18.97 3.29
CA GLN A 50 -35.31 -20.24 3.60
C GLN A 50 -35.53 -20.34 5.11
N ALA A 51 -36.61 -21.01 5.53
CA ALA A 51 -36.96 -21.23 6.93
C ALA A 51 -36.09 -22.31 7.61
N GLN A 52 -34.79 -22.32 7.30
CA GLN A 52 -33.81 -23.24 7.85
C GLN A 52 -32.50 -22.50 8.14
N PRO A 53 -31.72 -22.94 9.15
CA PRO A 53 -30.43 -22.30 9.44
C PRO A 53 -29.48 -22.46 8.25
N MET A 54 -28.69 -21.42 7.99
CA MET A 54 -27.62 -21.50 7.00
C MET A 54 -26.57 -22.54 7.42
N LEU A 55 -25.98 -23.21 6.43
CA LEU A 55 -24.88 -24.14 6.66
C LEU A 55 -23.65 -23.38 7.17
N SER A 56 -22.82 -24.07 7.97
CA SER A 56 -21.56 -23.48 8.39
C SER A 56 -20.69 -23.16 7.18
N PRO A 57 -19.96 -22.04 7.19
CA PRO A 57 -19.07 -21.66 6.09
C PRO A 57 -18.02 -22.73 5.75
N LEU A 58 -17.58 -23.50 6.74
CA LEU A 58 -16.64 -24.61 6.54
C LEU A 58 -17.31 -25.79 5.81
N VAL A 59 -18.57 -26.10 6.10
CA VAL A 59 -19.32 -27.12 5.34
C VAL A 59 -19.52 -26.68 3.88
N LEU A 60 -19.83 -25.39 3.66
CA LEU A 60 -19.94 -24.83 2.31
C LEU A 60 -18.60 -24.87 1.57
N ARG A 61 -17.48 -24.58 2.24
CA ARG A 61 -16.13 -24.73 1.70
C ARG A 61 -15.84 -26.16 1.26
N GLU A 62 -16.11 -27.15 2.10
CA GLU A 62 -15.87 -28.56 1.76
C GLU A 62 -16.73 -29.00 0.56
N ARG A 63 -17.98 -28.55 0.48
CA ARG A 63 -18.84 -28.79 -0.69
C ARG A 63 -18.30 -28.12 -1.96
N ALA A 64 -17.82 -26.88 -1.84
CA ALA A 64 -17.19 -26.18 -2.95
C ALA A 64 -15.95 -26.92 -3.47
N LEU A 65 -15.10 -27.44 -2.58
CA LEU A 65 -13.92 -28.22 -2.97
C LEU A 65 -14.26 -29.53 -3.67
N ARG A 66 -15.38 -30.19 -3.29
CA ARG A 66 -15.86 -31.38 -4.00
C ARG A 66 -16.34 -31.07 -5.42
N LEU A 67 -16.97 -29.91 -5.61
CA LEU A 67 -17.45 -29.45 -6.91
C LEU A 67 -16.32 -28.90 -7.80
N ALA A 68 -15.22 -28.44 -7.19
CA ALA A 68 -14.07 -27.85 -7.88
C ALA A 68 -12.74 -28.48 -7.37
N PRO A 69 -12.46 -29.76 -7.69
CA PRO A 69 -11.33 -30.50 -7.12
C PRO A 69 -9.95 -29.93 -7.49
N HIS A 70 -9.85 -29.21 -8.60
CA HIS A 70 -8.63 -28.58 -9.08
C HIS A 70 -8.40 -27.16 -8.53
N THR A 71 -9.08 -26.79 -7.44
CA THR A 71 -8.99 -25.45 -6.84
C THR A 71 -8.45 -25.49 -5.41
N ARG A 72 -8.00 -24.34 -4.92
CA ARG A 72 -7.71 -24.08 -3.50
C ARG A 72 -8.61 -22.93 -3.02
N ILE A 73 -9.16 -23.07 -1.82
CA ILE A 73 -9.90 -22.00 -1.13
C ILE A 73 -9.06 -21.53 0.04
N ASN A 74 -8.49 -20.33 -0.09
CA ASN A 74 -7.54 -19.76 0.87
C ASN A 74 -8.22 -18.90 1.93
N ALA A 75 -9.42 -18.39 1.64
CA ALA A 75 -10.21 -17.60 2.55
C ALA A 75 -11.71 -17.90 2.38
N VAL A 76 -12.44 -17.88 3.48
CA VAL A 76 -13.89 -18.08 3.53
C VAL A 76 -14.49 -17.00 4.42
N ASP A 77 -15.55 -16.36 3.95
CA ASP A 77 -16.33 -15.46 4.79
C ASP A 77 -17.05 -16.27 5.87
N LEU A 78 -16.75 -15.95 7.12
CA LEU A 78 -17.31 -16.63 8.28
C LEU A 78 -18.68 -16.07 8.70
N GLN A 79 -19.10 -14.94 8.12
CA GLN A 79 -20.35 -14.27 8.45
C GLN A 79 -21.29 -14.24 7.23
N PRO A 80 -21.87 -15.40 6.84
CA PRO A 80 -22.82 -15.44 5.74
C PRO A 80 -24.04 -14.57 6.08
N LYS A 81 -24.46 -13.75 5.12
CA LYS A 81 -25.64 -12.88 5.25
C LYS A 81 -26.87 -13.60 4.68
N PRO A 82 -28.02 -13.61 5.39
CA PRO A 82 -29.25 -14.17 4.86
C PRO A 82 -29.61 -13.54 3.52
N GLY A 83 -29.96 -14.38 2.56
CA GLY A 83 -30.41 -13.93 1.24
C GLY A 83 -29.29 -13.64 0.23
N ILE A 84 -28.02 -13.88 0.59
CA ILE A 84 -26.87 -13.72 -0.30
C ILE A 84 -26.23 -15.08 -0.59
N ALA A 85 -25.90 -15.35 -1.86
CA ALA A 85 -25.18 -16.57 -2.24
C ALA A 85 -23.78 -16.63 -1.61
N PHE A 86 -23.36 -17.82 -1.19
CA PHE A 86 -22.00 -18.05 -0.73
C PHE A 86 -21.03 -18.07 -1.91
N MET A 87 -20.03 -17.19 -1.90
CA MET A 87 -19.02 -17.09 -2.95
C MET A 87 -17.62 -17.40 -2.36
N PRO A 88 -17.09 -18.61 -2.56
CA PRO A 88 -15.73 -18.95 -2.12
C PRO A 88 -14.69 -18.22 -2.97
N ASN A 89 -13.60 -17.77 -2.34
CA ASN A 89 -12.44 -17.23 -3.05
C ASN A 89 -11.58 -18.40 -3.59
N LEU A 90 -11.76 -18.73 -4.87
CA LEU A 90 -11.12 -19.86 -5.53
C LEU A 90 -9.81 -19.45 -6.21
N THR A 91 -8.76 -20.23 -6.00
CA THR A 91 -7.47 -20.13 -6.72
C THR A 91 -7.19 -21.42 -7.46
N ALA A 92 -6.61 -21.33 -8.65
CA ALA A 92 -6.33 -22.48 -9.50
C ALA A 92 -5.19 -23.28 -8.89
N ARG A 93 -5.29 -24.62 -8.90
CA ARG A 93 -4.09 -25.45 -8.73
C ARG A 93 -3.30 -25.43 -10.03
N THR A 94 -1.98 -25.53 -9.91
CA THR A 94 -1.08 -25.75 -11.04
C THR A 94 -1.16 -27.22 -11.43
N ASP A 95 -1.35 -27.48 -12.73
CA ASP A 95 -1.28 -28.81 -13.30
C ASP A 95 0.19 -29.28 -13.29
N PRO A 96 0.52 -30.41 -12.64
CA PRO A 96 1.88 -30.92 -12.60
C PRO A 96 2.43 -31.32 -13.97
N ALA A 97 1.57 -31.64 -14.95
CA ALA A 97 1.99 -32.04 -16.29
C ALA A 97 2.34 -30.84 -17.19
N THR A 98 1.56 -29.76 -17.10
CA THR A 98 1.72 -28.59 -17.99
C THR A 98 2.41 -27.40 -17.32
N GLN A 99 2.58 -27.45 -15.99
CA GLN A 99 2.98 -26.31 -15.15
C GLN A 99 2.11 -25.06 -15.32
N GLN A 100 0.89 -25.22 -15.86
CA GLN A 100 -0.06 -24.13 -16.05
C GLN A 100 -1.22 -24.24 -15.04
N PRO A 101 -1.85 -23.13 -14.64
CA PRO A 101 -3.02 -23.17 -13.78
C PRO A 101 -4.23 -23.82 -14.48
N TYR A 102 -4.98 -24.68 -13.79
CA TYR A 102 -6.26 -25.17 -14.30
C TYR A 102 -7.26 -24.01 -14.51
N PRO A 103 -8.16 -24.10 -15.50
CA PRO A 103 -9.18 -23.07 -15.72
C PRO A 103 -10.09 -22.95 -14.50
N LEU A 104 -10.23 -21.73 -13.98
CA LEU A 104 -11.10 -21.44 -12.85
C LEU A 104 -12.52 -21.16 -13.31
N LYS A 105 -13.46 -21.94 -12.79
CA LYS A 105 -14.89 -21.63 -12.86
C LYS A 105 -15.32 -20.96 -11.56
N ARG A 106 -15.95 -19.77 -11.66
CA ARG A 106 -16.59 -19.14 -10.51
C ARG A 106 -17.70 -20.03 -10.01
N LEU A 107 -17.74 -20.27 -8.71
CA LEU A 107 -18.75 -21.10 -8.06
C LEU A 107 -19.52 -20.24 -7.08
N HIS A 108 -20.83 -20.38 -7.08
CA HIS A 108 -21.71 -19.76 -6.10
C HIS A 108 -22.61 -20.84 -5.54
N LEU A 109 -22.68 -20.94 -4.22
CA LEU A 109 -23.47 -21.94 -3.53
C LEU A 109 -24.63 -21.26 -2.82
N ASN A 110 -25.78 -21.93 -2.80
CA ASN A 110 -26.86 -21.54 -1.92
C ASN A 110 -26.43 -21.79 -0.46
N PRO A 111 -26.49 -20.78 0.43
CA PRO A 111 -26.00 -20.89 1.81
C PRO A 111 -26.82 -21.86 2.68
N TYR A 112 -28.05 -22.20 2.30
CA TYR A 112 -28.95 -23.06 3.08
C TYR A 112 -28.79 -24.55 2.75
N ASN A 113 -28.60 -24.89 1.47
CA ASN A 113 -28.54 -26.29 1.02
C ASN A 113 -27.20 -26.65 0.35
N GLY A 114 -26.30 -25.70 0.11
CA GLY A 114 -24.99 -25.90 -0.49
C GLY A 114 -25.01 -26.31 -1.97
N GLU A 115 -26.13 -26.15 -2.67
CA GLU A 115 -26.25 -26.46 -4.08
C GLU A 115 -25.65 -25.36 -4.97
N PRO A 116 -25.01 -25.71 -6.10
CA PRO A 116 -24.48 -24.74 -7.03
C PRO A 116 -25.60 -23.96 -7.73
N ILE A 117 -25.46 -22.65 -7.75
CA ILE A 117 -26.35 -21.75 -8.47
C ILE A 117 -25.78 -21.56 -9.87
N ALA A 118 -26.54 -21.95 -10.90
CA ALA A 118 -26.16 -21.75 -12.28
C ALA A 118 -26.08 -20.26 -12.62
N MET A 119 -25.03 -19.85 -13.30
CA MET A 119 -24.83 -18.46 -13.69
C MET A 119 -24.58 -18.35 -15.19
N PRO A 120 -25.00 -17.23 -15.81
CA PRO A 120 -24.47 -16.84 -17.11
C PRO A 120 -22.95 -16.76 -16.99
N GLU A 121 -22.23 -17.45 -17.87
CA GLU A 121 -20.77 -17.33 -17.94
C GLU A 121 -20.43 -15.88 -18.23
N THR A 122 -20.03 -15.13 -17.20
CA THR A 122 -19.49 -13.79 -17.40
C THR A 122 -18.05 -14.00 -17.84
N PRO A 123 -17.68 -13.63 -19.08
CA PRO A 123 -16.31 -13.83 -19.55
C PRO A 123 -15.35 -13.18 -18.55
N ALA A 124 -14.33 -13.92 -18.13
CA ALA A 124 -13.25 -13.31 -17.37
C ALA A 124 -12.68 -12.15 -18.21
N PRO A 125 -12.60 -10.92 -17.68
CA PRO A 125 -12.01 -9.83 -18.45
C PRO A 125 -10.58 -10.22 -18.82
N THR A 126 -10.26 -10.31 -20.11
CA THR A 126 -8.91 -10.58 -20.62
C THR A 126 -7.99 -9.34 -20.54
N GLY A 127 -8.42 -8.32 -19.80
CA GLY A 127 -7.73 -7.05 -19.59
C GLY A 127 -8.64 -6.01 -18.96
N TYR A 128 -8.11 -4.80 -18.81
CA TYR A 128 -8.85 -3.66 -18.24
C TYR A 128 -9.64 -2.85 -19.28
N TRP A 129 -9.42 -3.11 -20.56
CA TRP A 129 -10.04 -2.36 -21.66
C TRP A 129 -10.97 -3.25 -22.51
N PRO A 130 -12.18 -2.80 -22.86
CA PRO A 130 -12.82 -1.54 -22.43
C PRO A 130 -13.19 -1.54 -20.93
N LEU A 131 -13.28 -0.35 -20.34
CA LEU A 131 -13.77 -0.20 -18.96
C LEU A 131 -15.27 -0.48 -18.90
N THR A 132 -15.65 -1.42 -18.05
CA THR A 132 -17.02 -1.87 -17.78
C THR A 132 -17.28 -1.87 -16.28
N ARG A 133 -18.56 -1.96 -15.89
CA ARG A 133 -18.93 -2.05 -14.45
C ARG A 133 -18.27 -3.23 -13.72
N HIS A 134 -17.94 -4.31 -14.44
CA HIS A 134 -17.37 -5.53 -13.85
C HIS A 134 -15.84 -5.46 -13.68
N ASN A 135 -15.13 -4.56 -14.38
CA ASN A 135 -13.65 -4.48 -14.33
C ASN A 135 -13.11 -3.11 -13.87
N ILE A 136 -13.94 -2.07 -13.76
CA ILE A 136 -13.48 -0.72 -13.38
C ILE A 136 -12.79 -0.69 -12.01
N LEU A 137 -13.32 -1.42 -11.02
CA LEU A 137 -12.71 -1.49 -9.69
C LEU A 137 -11.39 -2.28 -9.70
N ALA A 138 -11.28 -3.31 -10.54
CA ALA A 138 -10.02 -4.03 -10.73
C ALA A 138 -8.97 -3.16 -11.42
N PHE A 139 -9.37 -2.36 -12.42
CA PHE A 139 -8.49 -1.37 -13.04
C PHE A 139 -8.00 -0.33 -12.04
N ILE A 140 -8.89 0.24 -11.22
CA ILE A 140 -8.50 1.23 -10.19
C ILE A 140 -7.57 0.59 -9.15
N TYR A 141 -7.83 -0.66 -8.76
CA TYR A 141 -6.95 -1.41 -7.86
C TYR A 141 -5.54 -1.54 -8.43
N GLU A 142 -5.43 -1.92 -9.71
CA GLU A 142 -4.13 -2.09 -10.38
C GLU A 142 -3.45 -0.76 -10.66
N LEU A 143 -4.21 0.30 -10.95
CA LEU A 143 -3.68 1.65 -11.02
C LEU A 143 -3.11 2.08 -9.67
N HIS A 144 -3.79 1.77 -8.57
CA HIS A 144 -3.36 2.14 -7.23
C HIS A 144 -2.14 1.35 -6.76
N TYR A 145 -2.07 0.06 -7.09
CA TYR A 145 -1.04 -0.84 -6.58
C TYR A 145 0.20 -0.90 -7.48
N SER A 146 0.02 -0.84 -8.79
CA SER A 146 1.07 -1.07 -9.78
C SER A 146 1.06 -0.05 -10.93
N LEU A 147 0.27 1.03 -10.85
CA LEU A 147 0.05 1.98 -11.96
C LEU A 147 -0.43 1.32 -13.26
N VAL A 148 -0.97 0.11 -13.20
CA VAL A 148 -1.27 -0.73 -14.39
C VAL A 148 0.00 -1.06 -15.21
N LEU A 149 1.17 -0.99 -14.58
CA LEU A 149 2.48 -1.26 -15.18
C LEU A 149 3.17 -2.50 -14.57
N GLY A 150 2.47 -3.24 -13.70
CA GLY A 150 3.02 -4.42 -13.03
C GLY A 150 4.29 -4.08 -12.25
N ASP A 151 5.34 -4.88 -12.42
CA ASP A 151 6.61 -4.73 -11.70
C ASP A 151 7.25 -3.34 -11.89
N ILE A 152 7.14 -2.75 -13.08
CA ILE A 152 7.67 -1.40 -13.35
C ILE A 152 6.97 -0.38 -12.44
N GLY A 153 5.67 -0.53 -12.23
CA GLY A 153 4.91 0.31 -11.32
C GLY A 153 5.37 0.18 -9.87
N LEU A 154 5.61 -1.05 -9.40
CA LEU A 154 6.13 -1.30 -8.05
C LEU A 154 7.49 -0.62 -7.85
N TRP A 155 8.39 -0.72 -8.83
CA TRP A 155 9.66 0.01 -8.82
C TRP A 155 9.47 1.53 -8.76
N LEU A 156 8.52 2.07 -9.54
CA LEU A 156 8.20 3.51 -9.52
C LEU A 156 7.67 3.97 -8.16
N PHE A 157 6.77 3.21 -7.53
CA PHE A 157 6.30 3.45 -6.16
C PHE A 157 7.48 3.49 -5.18
N GLY A 158 8.33 2.48 -5.24
CA GLY A 158 9.51 2.34 -4.39
C GLY A 158 10.51 3.49 -4.52
N ILE A 159 10.89 3.83 -5.76
CA ILE A 159 11.82 4.93 -6.05
C ILE A 159 11.21 6.26 -5.59
N THR A 160 9.93 6.49 -5.87
CA THR A 160 9.23 7.71 -5.47
C THR A 160 9.16 7.83 -3.94
N ALA A 161 8.87 6.74 -3.22
CA ALA A 161 8.86 6.70 -1.76
C ALA A 161 10.26 6.95 -1.17
N THR A 162 11.31 6.45 -1.81
CA THR A 162 12.71 6.69 -1.41
C THR A 162 13.08 8.16 -1.61
N LEU A 163 12.74 8.74 -2.75
CA LEU A 163 12.92 10.17 -3.02
C LEU A 163 12.14 11.02 -2.02
N TRP A 164 10.91 10.63 -1.70
CA TRP A 164 10.08 11.33 -0.71
C TRP A 164 10.67 11.26 0.70
N THR A 165 11.21 10.09 1.09
CA THR A 165 11.92 9.93 2.37
C THR A 165 13.10 10.90 2.44
N ALA A 166 13.95 10.96 1.41
CA ALA A 166 15.06 11.90 1.35
C ALA A 166 14.57 13.37 1.36
N ASP A 167 13.50 13.65 0.63
CA ASP A 167 12.89 14.97 0.54
C ASP A 167 12.34 15.46 1.88
N CYS A 168 11.82 14.57 2.74
CA CYS A 168 11.44 14.92 4.12
C CYS A 168 12.61 15.52 4.90
N PHE A 169 13.82 14.96 4.78
CA PHE A 169 15.01 15.50 5.46
C PHE A 169 15.47 16.83 4.84
N ILE A 170 15.40 16.96 3.50
CA ILE A 170 15.73 18.20 2.80
C ILE A 170 14.75 19.31 3.20
N GLY A 171 13.44 19.04 3.17
CA GLY A 171 12.38 19.95 3.57
C GLY A 171 12.56 20.42 5.02
N PHE A 172 12.82 19.48 5.94
CA PHE A 172 13.12 19.81 7.34
C PHE A 172 14.36 20.72 7.45
N TYR A 173 15.45 20.38 6.78
CA TYR A 173 16.68 21.19 6.73
C TYR A 173 16.40 22.61 6.21
N LEU A 174 15.55 22.75 5.19
CA LEU A 174 15.15 24.04 4.63
C LEU A 174 14.27 24.88 5.57
N THR A 175 13.71 24.30 6.65
CA THR A 175 13.03 25.07 7.70
C THR A 175 14.00 25.69 8.71
N LEU A 176 15.22 25.16 8.82
CA LEU A 176 16.19 25.61 9.83
C LEU A 176 16.69 27.03 9.52
N PRO A 177 16.88 27.89 10.54
CA PRO A 177 17.31 29.26 10.36
C PRO A 177 18.76 29.33 9.84
N MET A 178 19.03 30.15 8.82
CA MET A 178 20.40 30.31 8.28
C MET A 178 21.35 30.91 9.33
N ARG A 179 22.58 30.39 9.41
CA ARG A 179 23.66 31.04 10.16
C ARG A 179 24.00 32.36 9.45
N ARG A 180 23.82 33.50 10.12
CA ARG A 180 24.16 34.81 9.55
C ARG A 180 25.67 34.83 9.35
N LYS A 181 26.15 35.12 8.13
CA LYS A 181 27.54 35.55 7.96
C LYS A 181 27.65 36.91 8.67
N GLN A 182 28.38 36.98 9.78
CA GLN A 182 28.68 38.26 10.40
C GLN A 182 29.43 39.11 9.37
N PRO A 183 29.01 40.35 9.10
CA PRO A 183 29.82 41.28 8.30
C PRO A 183 31.17 41.45 8.99
N PHE A 184 32.25 41.40 8.22
CA PHE A 184 33.63 41.54 8.69
C PHE A 184 33.89 42.86 9.49
N ALA A 185 32.99 43.83 9.38
CA ALA A 185 33.11 45.16 10.00
C ALA A 185 32.35 45.34 11.33
N ALA A 186 31.70 44.31 11.88
CA ALA A 186 31.07 44.41 13.20
C ALA A 186 32.08 44.03 14.29
N THR A 187 32.46 45.00 15.12
CA THR A 187 33.23 44.79 16.36
C THR A 187 32.67 43.60 17.14
N PRO A 188 33.51 42.67 17.63
CA PRO A 188 33.04 41.47 18.29
C PRO A 188 32.55 41.82 19.69
N ILE A 189 31.32 42.30 19.82
CA ILE A 189 30.60 42.08 21.07
C ILE A 189 30.28 40.59 21.07
N ALA A 190 31.05 39.87 21.89
CA ALA A 190 31.00 38.43 22.06
C ALA A 190 29.61 37.96 22.53
N THR A 191 28.68 37.84 21.60
CA THR A 191 27.51 37.00 21.74
C THR A 191 27.51 36.07 20.54
N GLY A 192 28.16 34.92 20.71
CA GLY A 192 28.00 33.80 19.78
C GLY A 192 26.51 33.47 19.60
N PRO A 193 26.11 32.76 18.54
CA PRO A 193 24.72 32.36 18.36
C PRO A 193 24.26 31.54 19.57
N THR A 194 23.48 32.16 20.46
CA THR A 194 22.90 31.47 21.61
C THR A 194 21.79 30.54 21.12
N LEU A 195 21.58 29.42 21.83
CA LEU A 195 20.47 28.50 21.55
C LEU A 195 19.12 29.24 21.57
N ALA A 196 18.95 30.22 22.46
CA ALA A 196 17.77 31.08 22.52
C ALA A 196 17.51 31.82 21.19
N ASN A 197 18.55 32.39 20.57
CA ASN A 197 18.44 33.07 19.27
C ASN A 197 18.09 32.09 18.13
N PHE A 198 18.45 30.81 18.25
CA PHE A 198 18.07 29.79 17.28
C PHE A 198 16.57 29.47 17.36
N TRP A 199 16.07 29.12 18.55
CA TRP A 199 14.66 28.78 18.78
C TRP A 199 13.73 29.95 18.42
N GLN A 200 14.14 31.17 18.76
CA GLN A 200 13.39 32.38 18.40
C GLN A 200 13.24 32.60 16.90
N ARG A 201 14.17 32.09 16.09
CA ARG A 201 14.11 32.19 14.63
C ARG A 201 13.41 31.00 14.02
N TRP A 202 13.59 29.81 14.57
CA TRP A 202 12.95 28.59 14.06
C TRP A 202 11.44 28.59 14.32
N GLN A 203 10.95 29.18 15.42
CA GLN A 203 9.49 29.29 15.68
C GLN A 203 8.72 29.96 14.52
N ILE A 204 9.37 30.77 13.69
CA ILE A 204 8.74 31.42 12.53
C ILE A 204 8.32 30.36 11.49
N ALA A 205 9.08 29.28 11.36
CA ALA A 205 8.78 28.20 10.42
C ALA A 205 7.46 27.49 10.74
N TRP A 206 7.09 27.45 12.03
CA TRP A 206 5.91 26.80 12.58
C TRP A 206 4.63 27.67 12.51
N LYS A 207 4.75 28.94 12.14
CA LYS A 207 3.64 29.91 12.15
C LYS A 207 3.17 30.24 10.74
N ILE A 208 1.86 30.45 10.62
CA ILE A 208 1.21 31.01 9.43
C ILE A 208 0.86 32.46 9.74
N LYS A 209 1.29 33.39 8.88
CA LYS A 209 1.00 34.82 9.10
C LYS A 209 -0.30 35.23 8.39
N TRP A 210 -1.23 35.75 9.18
CA TRP A 210 -2.46 36.40 8.73
C TRP A 210 -2.49 37.87 9.19
N PRO A 211 -2.98 38.84 8.40
CA PRO A 211 -3.29 38.75 6.97
C PRO A 211 -2.03 38.78 6.09
N SER A 212 -2.07 38.10 4.93
CA SER A 212 -0.96 38.04 3.97
C SER A 212 -1.47 37.85 2.52
N SER A 213 -0.62 38.09 1.52
CA SER A 213 -0.94 37.81 0.11
C SER A 213 -1.14 36.30 -0.12
N LYS A 214 -1.92 35.92 -1.15
CA LYS A 214 -2.20 34.50 -1.48
C LYS A 214 -0.91 33.68 -1.64
N GLN A 215 0.10 34.22 -2.32
CA GLN A 215 1.38 33.54 -2.52
C GLN A 215 2.11 33.27 -1.21
N ARG A 216 2.11 34.26 -0.29
CA ARG A 216 2.71 34.11 1.03
C ARG A 216 1.95 33.10 1.88
N LEU A 217 0.62 33.13 1.81
CA LEU A 217 -0.22 32.19 2.52
C LEU A 217 0.05 30.74 2.07
N HIS A 218 0.10 30.46 0.75
CA HIS A 218 0.39 29.12 0.23
C HIS A 218 1.78 28.64 0.69
N PHE A 219 2.77 29.53 0.64
CA PHE A 219 4.13 29.23 1.12
C PHE A 219 4.14 28.93 2.62
N ASP A 220 3.50 29.75 3.44
CA ASP A 220 3.45 29.57 4.89
C ASP A 220 2.66 28.30 5.27
N LEU A 221 1.56 27.99 4.56
CA LEU A 221 0.79 26.74 4.71
C LEU A 221 1.64 25.51 4.38
N HIS A 222 2.34 25.52 3.25
CA HIS A 222 3.20 24.41 2.85
C HIS A 222 4.35 24.21 3.85
N ARG A 223 5.02 25.30 4.26
CA ARG A 223 6.13 25.25 5.22
C ARG A 223 5.67 24.80 6.61
N ALA A 224 4.67 25.46 7.19
CA ALA A 224 4.22 25.16 8.55
C ALA A 224 3.48 23.82 8.59
N GLY A 225 2.56 23.57 7.66
CA GLY A 225 1.84 22.31 7.55
C GLY A 225 2.76 21.12 7.27
N GLY A 226 3.74 21.28 6.38
CA GLY A 226 4.77 20.26 6.14
C GLY A 226 5.59 19.96 7.39
N LEU A 227 5.87 20.97 8.22
CA LEU A 227 6.61 20.78 9.48
C LEU A 227 5.76 20.15 10.58
N TRP A 228 4.48 20.50 10.70
CA TRP A 228 3.54 19.89 11.64
C TRP A 228 3.32 18.40 11.35
N LEU A 229 3.19 18.07 10.06
CA LEU A 229 2.94 16.70 9.60
C LEU A 229 4.22 15.94 9.30
N TRP A 230 5.39 16.55 9.43
CA TRP A 230 6.69 15.95 9.10
C TRP A 230 6.88 14.51 9.62
N PRO A 231 6.65 14.20 10.91
CA PRO A 231 6.86 12.83 11.39
C PRO A 231 5.91 11.84 10.73
N LEU A 232 4.65 12.24 10.49
CA LEU A 232 3.65 11.40 9.82
C LEU A 232 4.03 11.17 8.34
N LEU A 233 4.44 12.24 7.64
CA LEU A 233 4.87 12.15 6.24
C LEU A 233 6.10 11.25 6.10
N LEU A 234 7.06 11.33 7.03
CA LEU A 234 8.23 10.46 7.05
C LEU A 234 7.83 8.99 7.25
N ILE A 235 6.91 8.69 8.17
CA ILE A 235 6.41 7.33 8.40
C ILE A 235 5.73 6.79 7.14
N PHE A 236 4.90 7.59 6.47
CA PHE A 236 4.25 7.16 5.23
C PHE A 236 5.25 6.95 4.09
N ALA A 237 6.20 7.87 3.91
CA ALA A 237 7.24 7.73 2.90
C ALA A 237 8.07 6.46 3.13
N TRP A 238 8.49 6.22 4.37
CA TRP A 238 9.31 5.05 4.72
C TRP A 238 8.52 3.74 4.64
N SER A 239 7.24 3.74 5.04
CA SER A 239 6.33 2.60 4.81
C SER A 239 6.18 2.28 3.33
N GLY A 240 6.12 3.30 2.48
CA GLY A 240 6.10 3.12 1.02
C GLY A 240 7.35 2.40 0.50
N VAL A 241 8.53 2.72 1.04
CA VAL A 241 9.78 2.00 0.74
C VAL A 241 9.69 0.56 1.24
N ALA A 242 9.16 0.34 2.45
CA ALA A 242 8.99 -0.98 3.03
C ALA A 242 8.11 -1.90 2.16
N PHE A 243 7.02 -1.37 1.58
CA PHE A 243 6.08 -2.15 0.77
C PHE A 243 6.60 -2.45 -0.65
N ASN A 244 7.40 -1.56 -1.23
CA ASN A 244 7.75 -1.65 -2.66
C ASN A 244 9.23 -2.01 -2.91
N LEU A 245 10.14 -1.63 -2.01
CA LEU A 245 11.57 -1.93 -2.10
C LEU A 245 12.09 -2.54 -0.80
N ASN A 246 11.36 -3.56 -0.32
CA ASN A 246 11.65 -4.20 0.96
C ASN A 246 13.08 -4.75 1.00
N ALA A 247 13.40 -5.67 0.08
CA ALA A 247 14.71 -6.31 0.02
C ALA A 247 15.82 -5.38 -0.47
N ALA A 248 15.50 -4.49 -1.43
CA ALA A 248 16.51 -3.66 -2.09
C ALA A 248 16.97 -2.47 -1.23
N VAL A 249 16.08 -1.87 -0.43
CA VAL A 249 16.37 -0.63 0.30
C VAL A 249 16.00 -0.74 1.78
N TYR A 250 14.77 -1.12 2.09
CA TYR A 250 14.26 -1.06 3.47
C TYR A 250 15.05 -1.98 4.42
N ARG A 251 15.15 -3.28 4.11
CA ARG A 251 15.82 -4.25 4.97
C ARG A 251 17.30 -3.92 5.18
N PRO A 252 18.12 -3.65 4.15
CA PRO A 252 19.52 -3.30 4.36
C PRO A 252 19.71 -2.08 5.26
N VAL A 253 18.88 -1.05 5.08
CA VAL A 253 18.94 0.18 5.89
C VAL A 253 18.52 -0.10 7.34
N MET A 254 17.43 -0.84 7.54
CA MET A 254 16.94 -1.17 8.89
C MET A 254 17.89 -2.12 9.63
N GLN A 255 18.52 -3.06 8.93
CA GLN A 255 19.58 -3.91 9.47
C GLN A 255 20.79 -3.09 9.92
N ALA A 256 21.24 -2.15 9.09
CA ALA A 256 22.41 -1.33 9.39
C ALA A 256 22.18 -0.33 10.53
N LEU A 257 20.98 0.23 10.67
CA LEU A 257 20.69 1.27 11.65
C LEU A 257 20.10 0.74 12.97
N PHE A 258 19.38 -0.39 12.91
CA PHE A 258 18.59 -0.89 14.05
C PHE A 258 18.81 -2.38 14.33
N GLU A 259 19.80 -3.03 13.70
CA GLU A 259 20.11 -4.46 13.87
C GLU A 259 18.87 -5.35 13.68
N MET A 260 17.99 -4.97 12.75
CA MET A 260 16.75 -5.70 12.49
C MET A 260 17.06 -7.15 12.05
N THR A 261 16.79 -8.11 12.92
CA THR A 261 16.95 -9.53 12.59
C THR A 261 16.00 -9.89 11.46
N ASP A 262 16.53 -10.46 10.38
CA ASP A 262 15.71 -10.92 9.27
C ASP A 262 14.84 -12.10 9.74
N PHE A 263 13.53 -12.06 9.46
CA PHE A 263 12.63 -13.19 9.74
C PHE A 263 13.05 -14.44 8.97
N ASP A 264 13.68 -14.28 7.80
CA ASP A 264 14.21 -15.39 7.02
C ASP A 264 15.41 -16.08 7.69
N ASN A 265 16.08 -15.38 8.61
CA ASN A 265 17.21 -15.88 9.40
C ASN A 265 16.81 -16.24 10.85
N PHE A 266 15.51 -16.33 11.16
CA PHE A 266 15.10 -16.80 12.48
C PHE A 266 15.49 -18.28 12.66
N PRO A 267 16.27 -18.65 13.71
CA PRO A 267 16.76 -20.01 13.89
C PRO A 267 15.64 -21.06 13.92
N ALA A 268 14.48 -20.70 14.50
CA ALA A 268 13.30 -21.54 14.54
C ALA A 268 12.72 -21.80 13.14
N TRP A 269 12.70 -20.79 12.26
CA TRP A 269 12.16 -20.90 10.91
C TRP A 269 13.04 -21.76 10.01
N CYS A 270 14.37 -21.57 10.04
CA CYS A 270 15.30 -22.43 9.30
C CYS A 270 15.23 -23.89 9.76
N THR A 271 15.03 -24.13 11.07
CA THR A 271 14.87 -25.48 11.63
C THR A 271 13.57 -26.12 11.16
N ILE A 272 12.45 -25.38 11.22
CA ILE A 272 11.14 -25.82 10.74
C ILE A 272 11.19 -26.14 9.24
N MET A 273 11.75 -25.25 8.41
CA MET A 273 11.86 -25.46 6.96
C MET A 273 12.76 -26.65 6.61
N ARG A 274 13.88 -26.85 7.33
CA ARG A 274 14.76 -28.01 7.13
C ARG A 274 14.07 -29.32 7.54
N GLN A 275 13.25 -29.28 8.57
CA GLN A 275 12.47 -30.43 9.05
C GLN A 275 11.30 -30.76 8.10
N LEU A 276 10.65 -29.75 7.52
CA LEU A 276 9.61 -29.91 6.50
C LEU A 276 10.17 -30.44 5.17
N LYS A 277 11.32 -29.91 4.73
CA LYS A 277 12.02 -30.39 3.53
C LYS A 277 12.54 -31.82 3.69
N GLY A 278 12.98 -32.19 4.90
CA GLY A 278 13.31 -33.58 5.26
C GLY A 278 12.11 -34.53 5.23
N ASN A 279 10.89 -34.01 5.38
CA ASN A 279 9.64 -34.75 5.32
C ASN A 279 8.97 -34.70 3.93
N GLY A 280 9.66 -34.21 2.90
CA GLY A 280 9.15 -34.14 1.53
C GLY A 280 8.12 -33.03 1.27
N VAL A 281 8.02 -32.03 2.14
CA VAL A 281 7.17 -30.86 1.96
C VAL A 281 8.01 -29.74 1.31
N ASP A 282 7.69 -29.37 0.07
CA ASP A 282 8.40 -28.32 -0.65
C ASP A 282 8.08 -26.93 -0.08
N GLY A 283 9.11 -26.10 0.10
CA GLY A 283 9.01 -24.77 0.71
C GLY A 283 8.20 -23.74 -0.09
N ALA A 284 7.69 -24.11 -1.28
CA ALA A 284 6.82 -23.30 -2.11
C ALA A 284 5.37 -23.21 -1.58
N ASP A 285 5.00 -24.01 -0.57
CA ASP A 285 3.65 -24.00 0.03
C ASP A 285 3.48 -22.98 1.18
N TYR A 286 4.47 -22.11 1.45
CA TYR A 286 4.38 -21.10 2.52
C TYR A 286 4.25 -19.65 1.99
N PRO A 287 3.30 -18.86 2.51
CA PRO A 287 2.94 -17.54 1.96
C PRO A 287 3.89 -16.39 2.34
N PHE A 288 5.02 -16.68 3.01
CA PHE A 288 6.00 -15.68 3.42
C PHE A 288 7.34 -15.79 2.67
N ALA A 289 7.47 -16.78 1.77
CA ALA A 289 8.61 -16.90 0.88
C ALA A 289 8.33 -16.15 -0.44
N SER A 290 8.23 -14.83 -0.34
CA SER A 290 8.34 -13.89 -1.48
C SER A 290 8.58 -12.48 -0.95
#